data_AF-A0A6L9IXH5-F1
#
_entry.id   AF-A0A6L9IXH5-F1
#
_cell.length_a   1.000
_cell.length_b   1.000
_cell.length_c   1.000
_cell.angle_alpha   90.00
_cell.angle_beta   90.00
_cell.angle_gamma   90.00
#
_symmetry.space_group_name_H-M   'P 1'
#
loop_
_entity.id
_entity.type
_entity.pdbx_description
1 polymer ?
#
loop_
_entity_poly.entity_id
_entity_poly.type
_entity_poly.pdbx_seq_one_letter_code
_entity_poly.pdbx_strand_id
1 'polypeptide(L)'
;MKRRNLVTVLVVLVLAISAFGSVTAQDDGEEVTLRIMWYNDGNEGDVLRGLLDQFEADNPGITVEIDVVAYADIHTVLQAQIEGGDPPDMARVTNTARFKEYYLDMTPYLADPDYWLTNFPEPVLDSMREDVDGEGIYGYPTQFTITGPYINRTLFEDAGVAVPIDEQDVVTWDEWVAAAAEVAEATGVPYAVAIDRSGHRFWGPSLSLCATYVNPDGTFTVDSEGFRDTAEMIVGWHTDEITPLAVWAGSGDQYAAANEFFINGELVFYMSGSWQVGQFAEQIGDDFDWEVVPNPSGPCGSTGFPGGAVMMALETTDHPEEVAMVMDYLASQEVLGEFSAQTLFIPGHIGLAEAGVD
;
A
#
# COMPACT_ATOMS: atom_id res chain seq x y z
N MET A 1 72.57 4.30 53.37
CA MET A 1 73.72 4.97 52.73
C MET A 1 73.21 5.88 51.61
N LYS A 2 73.59 7.17 51.69
CA LYS A 2 73.55 8.24 50.67
C LYS A 2 72.16 8.56 50.07
N ARG A 3 71.42 9.55 50.61
CA ARG A 3 71.49 11.03 50.36
C ARG A 3 71.17 11.36 48.89
N ARG A 4 70.40 12.38 48.50
CA ARG A 4 69.52 13.42 49.11
C ARG A 4 69.23 14.34 47.89
N ASN A 5 68.03 14.91 47.73
CA ASN A 5 67.86 16.37 47.66
C ASN A 5 66.41 16.78 47.31
N LEU A 6 65.90 17.63 48.21
CA LEU A 6 64.70 18.43 48.20
C LEU A 6 65.03 19.80 47.55
N VAL A 7 64.16 20.35 46.71
CA VAL A 7 63.96 21.81 46.46
C VAL A 7 62.51 21.94 45.91
N THR A 8 61.50 22.33 46.68
CA THR A 8 61.05 23.69 47.07
C THR A 8 60.50 24.55 45.91
N VAL A 9 59.15 24.60 45.86
CA VAL A 9 58.22 25.75 45.65
C VAL A 9 58.49 26.74 44.50
N LEU A 10 57.49 26.87 43.61
CA LEU A 10 57.01 28.18 43.19
C LEU A 10 55.50 28.14 42.88
N VAL A 11 54.71 28.74 43.76
CA VAL A 11 53.34 29.19 43.48
C VAL A 11 53.47 30.51 42.72
N VAL A 12 52.90 30.57 41.51
CA VAL A 12 52.60 31.84 40.84
C VAL A 12 51.14 31.81 40.43
N LEU A 13 50.35 32.55 41.21
CA LEU A 13 49.02 33.03 40.84
C LEU A 13 49.16 33.95 39.62
N VAL A 14 48.48 33.66 38.53
CA VAL A 14 48.08 34.68 37.54
C VAL A 14 46.59 34.54 37.31
N LEU A 15 45.84 35.44 37.95
CA LEU A 15 44.50 35.84 37.55
C LEU A 15 44.62 36.62 36.24
N ALA A 16 44.06 36.08 35.16
CA ALA A 16 43.68 36.85 33.98
C ALA A 16 42.27 36.42 33.58
N ILE A 17 41.29 37.17 34.07
CA ILE A 17 39.91 37.21 33.57
C ILE A 17 39.97 37.88 32.20
N SER A 18 39.54 37.19 31.14
CA SER A 18 39.13 37.81 29.87
C SER A 18 38.26 36.81 29.08
N ALA A 19 36.96 36.94 29.29
CA ALA A 19 35.85 36.67 28.38
C ALA A 19 36.18 35.94 27.06
N PHE A 20 35.70 34.71 26.90
CA PHE A 20 35.29 34.17 25.61
C PHE A 20 34.23 33.07 25.83
N GLY A 21 33.07 33.26 25.22
CA GLY A 21 32.08 32.21 24.96
C GLY A 21 31.27 31.75 26.17
N SER A 22 30.14 32.43 26.42
CA SER A 22 28.96 31.73 26.91
C SER A 22 28.71 30.56 25.94
N VAL A 23 28.96 29.33 26.39
CA VAL A 23 28.28 28.17 25.82
C VAL A 23 26.83 28.42 26.14
N THR A 24 26.09 28.91 25.15
CA THR A 24 24.65 28.74 25.10
C THR A 24 24.43 27.25 25.24
N ALA A 25 23.92 26.84 26.40
CA ALA A 25 23.22 25.57 26.49
C ALA A 25 22.17 25.64 25.40
N GLN A 26 22.38 24.87 24.35
CA GLN A 26 21.36 24.59 23.36
C GLN A 26 20.24 23.95 24.18
N ASP A 27 19.07 24.58 24.09
CA ASP A 27 17.84 24.02 24.59
C ASP A 27 17.58 22.79 23.72
N ASP A 28 18.17 21.65 24.11
CA ASP A 28 17.86 20.37 23.49
C ASP A 28 16.41 20.10 23.90
N GLY A 29 15.49 20.48 23.01
CA GLY A 29 14.06 20.25 23.17
C GLY A 29 13.78 18.80 23.53
N GLU A 30 12.65 18.56 24.18
CA GLU A 30 12.20 17.22 24.52
C GLU A 30 12.22 16.34 23.26
N GLU A 31 12.92 15.21 23.34
CA GLU A 31 13.05 14.26 22.23
C GLU A 31 11.69 13.59 22.02
N VAL A 32 11.09 13.83 20.85
CA VAL A 32 9.78 13.28 20.47
C VAL A 32 10.01 12.00 19.66
N THR A 33 9.34 10.92 20.06
CA THR A 33 9.32 9.66 19.30
C THR A 33 7.89 9.38 18.87
N LEU A 34 7.66 9.32 17.56
CA LEU A 34 6.37 9.00 16.94
C LEU A 34 6.39 7.57 16.41
N ARG A 35 5.25 6.88 16.44
CA ARG A 35 5.09 5.52 15.91
C ARG A 35 4.11 5.48 14.75
N ILE A 36 4.51 4.82 13.66
CA ILE A 36 3.67 4.49 12.51
C ILE A 36 3.42 2.99 12.51
N MET A 37 2.16 2.56 12.62
CA MET A 37 1.82 1.18 12.29
C MET A 37 1.65 1.00 10.79
N TRP A 38 2.35 0.02 10.23
CA TRP A 38 2.52 -0.13 8.79
C TRP A 38 2.39 -1.59 8.34
N TYR A 39 2.02 -1.80 7.08
CA TYR A 39 2.12 -3.09 6.40
C TYR A 39 2.72 -2.87 5.01
N ASN A 40 3.33 -3.91 4.45
CA ASN A 40 3.91 -3.89 3.10
C ASN A 40 3.15 -4.83 2.16
N ASP A 41 2.95 -4.40 0.93
CA ASP A 41 2.58 -5.27 -0.21
C ASP A 41 3.79 -5.54 -1.12
N GLY A 42 4.81 -4.69 -1.05
CA GLY A 42 6.10 -4.76 -1.73
C GLY A 42 7.20 -4.13 -0.88
N ASN A 43 7.88 -3.12 -1.42
CA ASN A 43 9.01 -2.44 -0.78
C ASN A 43 8.62 -1.13 -0.05
N GLU A 44 7.33 -0.85 0.18
CA GLU A 44 6.90 0.49 0.58
C GLU A 44 7.48 0.94 1.93
N GLY A 45 7.66 0.01 2.88
CA GLY A 45 8.24 0.31 4.19
C GLY A 45 9.72 0.65 4.13
N ASP A 46 10.47 0.05 3.21
CA ASP A 46 11.89 0.38 3.00
C ASP A 46 12.02 1.79 2.40
N VAL A 47 11.16 2.12 1.43
CA VAL A 47 11.08 3.45 0.83
C VAL A 47 10.64 4.48 1.87
N LEU A 48 9.60 4.19 2.64
CA LEU A 48 9.12 5.06 3.73
C LEU A 48 10.23 5.34 4.74
N ARG A 49 10.99 4.31 5.16
CA ARG A 49 12.11 4.50 6.09
C ARG A 49 13.15 5.47 5.53
N GLY A 50 13.52 5.32 4.25
CA GLY A 50 14.45 6.25 3.59
C GLY A 50 13.94 7.70 3.55
N LEU A 51 12.63 7.90 3.36
CA LEU A 51 12.01 9.23 3.39
C LEU A 51 11.97 9.80 4.82
N LEU A 52 11.65 8.97 5.82
CA LEU A 52 11.67 9.38 7.22
C LEU A 52 13.09 9.73 7.71
N ASP A 53 14.13 9.03 7.24
CA ASP A 53 15.52 9.39 7.53
C ASP A 53 15.87 10.81 7.04
N GLN A 54 15.33 11.22 5.89
CA GLN A 54 15.50 12.58 5.38
C GLN A 54 14.73 13.60 6.25
N PHE A 55 13.48 13.28 6.61
CA PHE A 55 12.69 14.11 7.52
C PHE A 55 13.39 14.32 8.87
N GLU A 56 13.88 13.26 9.50
CA GLU A 56 14.57 13.31 10.80
C GLU A 56 15.87 14.11 10.75
N ALA A 57 16.59 14.05 9.62
CA ALA A 57 17.80 14.85 9.41
C ALA A 57 17.51 16.36 9.39
N ASP A 58 16.36 16.76 8.85
CA ASP A 58 15.93 18.17 8.79
C ASP A 58 15.19 18.63 10.06
N ASN A 59 14.72 17.70 10.89
CA ASN A 59 13.96 17.96 12.11
C ASN A 59 14.63 17.31 13.35
N PRO A 60 15.79 17.83 13.78
CA PRO A 60 16.50 17.27 14.92
C PRO A 60 15.64 17.35 16.19
N GLY A 61 15.45 16.20 16.85
CA GLY A 61 14.61 16.07 18.04
C GLY A 61 13.31 15.29 17.80
N ILE A 62 12.97 14.99 16.55
CA ILE A 62 11.87 14.08 16.21
C ILE A 62 12.46 12.78 15.65
N THR A 63 12.01 11.65 16.18
CA THR A 63 12.30 10.30 15.66
C THR A 63 10.98 9.63 15.29
N VAL A 64 10.93 8.91 14.18
CA VAL A 64 9.73 8.20 13.73
C VAL A 64 10.04 6.70 13.62
N GLU A 65 9.36 5.87 14.40
CA GLU A 65 9.49 4.41 14.37
C GLU A 65 8.40 3.77 13.50
N ILE A 66 8.75 2.69 12.79
CA ILE A 66 7.79 1.94 11.94
C ILE A 66 7.54 0.57 12.56
N ASP A 67 6.30 0.34 13.00
CA ASP A 67 5.80 -0.94 13.49
C ASP A 67 5.19 -1.73 12.32
N VAL A 68 6.01 -2.58 11.68
CA VAL A 68 5.56 -3.38 10.54
C VAL A 68 4.81 -4.64 11.00
N VAL A 69 3.59 -4.82 10.50
CA VAL A 69 2.76 -6.01 10.70
C VAL A 69 2.32 -6.59 9.34
N ALA A 70 1.83 -7.83 9.34
CA ALA A 70 1.28 -8.42 8.13
C ALA A 70 -0.01 -7.70 7.70
N TYR A 71 -0.25 -7.58 6.39
CA TYR A 71 -1.48 -6.99 5.85
C TYR A 71 -2.76 -7.62 6.46
N ALA A 72 -2.75 -8.94 6.63
CA ALA A 72 -3.89 -9.67 7.21
C ALA A 72 -4.20 -9.27 8.67
N ASP A 73 -3.21 -8.71 9.38
CA ASP A 73 -3.27 -8.41 10.81
C ASP A 73 -3.38 -6.92 11.11
N ILE A 74 -3.15 -6.02 10.15
CA ILE A 74 -3.05 -4.56 10.39
C ILE A 74 -4.24 -4.00 11.17
N HIS A 75 -5.47 -4.31 10.77
CA HIS A 75 -6.65 -3.75 11.43
C HIS A 75 -6.94 -4.41 12.78
N THR A 76 -6.59 -5.69 12.97
CA THR A 76 -6.84 -6.38 14.24
C THR A 76 -5.82 -5.96 15.28
N VAL A 77 -4.55 -5.80 14.89
CA VAL A 77 -3.49 -5.30 15.77
C VAL A 77 -3.72 -3.83 16.12
N LEU A 78 -4.06 -2.98 15.15
CA LEU A 78 -4.38 -1.57 15.41
C LEU A 78 -5.52 -1.41 16.42
N GLN A 79 -6.64 -2.12 16.21
CA GLN A 79 -7.76 -2.12 17.13
C GLN A 79 -7.34 -2.53 18.55
N ALA A 80 -6.55 -3.60 18.66
CA ALA A 80 -6.11 -4.11 19.96
C ALA A 80 -5.16 -3.13 20.68
N GLN A 81 -4.30 -2.41 19.96
CA GLN A 81 -3.43 -1.39 20.54
C GLN A 81 -4.22 -0.16 21.02
N ILE A 82 -5.21 0.30 20.24
CA ILE A 82 -6.13 1.38 20.65
C ILE A 82 -6.88 0.98 21.93
N GLU A 83 -7.51 -0.20 21.95
CA GLU A 83 -8.24 -0.69 23.13
C GLU A 83 -7.34 -0.98 24.33
N GLY A 84 -6.07 -1.33 24.07
CA GLY A 84 -5.04 -1.61 25.06
C GLY A 84 -4.44 -0.35 25.70
N GLY A 85 -4.70 0.83 25.14
CA GLY A 85 -4.12 2.10 25.61
C GLY A 85 -2.65 2.29 25.24
N ASP A 86 -2.19 1.65 24.16
CA ASP A 86 -0.86 1.82 23.57
C ASP A 86 -0.94 1.97 22.03
N PRO A 87 -1.75 2.92 21.52
CA PRO A 87 -1.90 3.14 20.09
C PRO A 87 -0.62 3.75 19.48
N PRO A 88 -0.39 3.56 18.18
CA PRO A 88 0.59 4.36 17.43
C PRO A 88 0.07 5.79 17.23
N ASP A 89 0.93 6.71 16.81
CA ASP A 89 0.55 8.09 16.48
C ASP A 89 -0.09 8.18 15.08
N MET A 90 0.35 7.30 14.18
CA MET A 90 -0.11 7.22 12.80
C MET A 90 -0.30 5.76 12.38
N ALA A 91 -1.17 5.52 11.40
CA ALA A 91 -1.37 4.17 10.86
C ALA A 91 -1.70 4.18 9.37
N ARG A 92 -1.08 3.27 8.62
CA ARG A 92 -1.49 2.95 7.24
C ARG A 92 -2.58 1.90 7.25
N VAL A 93 -3.76 2.23 6.72
CA VAL A 93 -4.92 1.33 6.69
C VAL A 93 -5.62 1.33 5.33
N THR A 94 -6.37 0.26 5.04
CA THR A 94 -7.26 0.18 3.86
C THR A 94 -8.74 0.38 4.19
N ASN A 95 -9.13 0.31 5.47
CA ASN A 95 -10.52 0.47 5.90
C ASN A 95 -10.64 1.74 6.76
N THR A 96 -10.76 2.88 6.09
CA THR A 96 -10.85 4.19 6.75
C THR A 96 -12.09 4.31 7.63
N ALA A 97 -13.21 3.72 7.23
CA ALA A 97 -14.47 3.79 7.98
C ALA A 97 -14.39 3.13 9.38
N ARG A 98 -13.53 2.11 9.56
CA ARG A 98 -13.45 1.34 10.80
C ARG A 98 -12.90 2.12 11.99
N PHE A 99 -12.01 3.08 11.76
CA PHE A 99 -11.30 3.79 12.83
C PHE A 99 -11.59 5.30 12.85
N LYS A 100 -12.68 5.74 12.20
CA LYS A 100 -13.08 7.17 12.10
C LYS A 100 -13.07 7.90 13.44
N GLU A 101 -13.58 7.24 14.47
CA GLU A 101 -13.68 7.79 15.83
C GLU A 101 -12.34 7.99 16.52
N TYR A 102 -11.24 7.46 15.98
CA TYR A 102 -9.90 7.56 16.56
C TYR A 102 -8.97 8.47 15.76
N TYR A 103 -9.45 9.13 14.70
CA TYR A 103 -8.58 9.95 13.87
C TYR A 103 -8.41 11.37 14.41
N LEU A 104 -7.18 11.87 14.34
CA LEU A 104 -6.86 13.25 14.68
C LEU A 104 -7.28 14.17 13.52
N ASP A 105 -8.11 15.18 13.80
CA ASP A 105 -8.26 16.30 12.87
C ASP A 105 -6.98 17.14 12.91
N MET A 106 -6.15 16.99 11.88
CA MET A 106 -4.87 17.67 11.75
C MET A 106 -5.01 19.13 11.28
N THR A 107 -6.19 19.55 10.80
CA THR A 107 -6.42 20.90 10.24
C THR A 107 -5.81 22.05 11.05
N PRO A 108 -5.87 22.12 12.40
CA PRO A 108 -5.27 23.22 13.15
C PRO A 108 -3.74 23.17 13.24
N TYR A 109 -3.11 22.06 12.86
CA TYR A 109 -1.67 21.81 12.97
C TYR A 109 -0.95 21.80 11.61
N LEU A 110 -1.67 21.63 10.49
CA LEU A 110 -1.10 21.63 9.15
C LEU A 110 -0.58 23.02 8.75
N ALA A 111 0.52 23.05 8.00
CA ALA A 111 1.09 24.30 7.50
C ALA A 111 0.20 24.97 6.42
N ASP A 112 -0.45 24.15 5.59
CA ASP A 112 -1.35 24.59 4.51
C ASP A 112 -2.51 23.59 4.30
N PRO A 113 -3.61 23.70 5.05
CA PRO A 113 -4.79 22.84 4.84
C PRO A 113 -5.37 22.90 3.41
N ASP A 114 -5.28 24.05 2.72
CA ASP A 114 -5.82 24.21 1.37
C ASP A 114 -5.04 23.36 0.35
N TYR A 115 -3.75 23.12 0.59
CA TYR A 115 -2.94 22.18 -0.19
C TYR A 115 -3.56 20.78 -0.19
N TRP A 116 -3.96 20.26 0.97
CA TRP A 116 -4.52 18.91 1.10
C TRP A 116 -5.85 18.78 0.37
N LEU A 117 -6.75 19.76 0.56
CA LEU A 117 -8.06 19.79 -0.10
C LEU A 117 -7.95 19.92 -1.62
N THR A 118 -6.89 20.53 -2.11
CA THR A 118 -6.64 20.69 -3.56
C THR A 118 -6.02 19.43 -4.17
N ASN A 119 -5.14 18.76 -3.45
CA ASN A 119 -4.27 17.74 -4.02
C ASN A 119 -4.67 16.30 -3.72
N PHE A 120 -5.60 16.06 -2.80
CA PHE A 120 -6.11 14.72 -2.51
C PHE A 120 -7.60 14.58 -2.87
N PRO A 121 -8.04 13.42 -3.38
CA PRO A 121 -9.42 13.25 -3.79
C PRO A 121 -10.41 13.39 -2.63
N GLU A 122 -11.36 14.31 -2.79
CA GLU A 122 -12.44 14.58 -1.83
C GLU A 122 -13.16 13.31 -1.34
N PRO A 123 -13.53 12.32 -2.20
CA PRO A 123 -14.18 11.10 -1.71
C PRO A 123 -13.33 10.27 -0.73
N VAL A 124 -12.00 10.35 -0.84
CA VAL A 124 -11.09 9.68 0.09
C VAL A 124 -11.00 10.47 1.38
N LEU A 125 -10.89 11.80 1.30
CA LEU A 125 -10.91 12.68 2.47
C LEU A 125 -12.20 12.49 3.28
N ASP A 126 -13.36 12.50 2.62
CA ASP A 126 -14.67 12.24 3.22
C ASP A 126 -14.78 10.85 3.87
N SER A 127 -14.08 9.86 3.31
CA SER A 127 -14.06 8.51 3.88
C SER A 127 -13.40 8.44 5.26
N MET A 128 -12.71 9.51 5.69
CA MET A 128 -12.05 9.61 6.99
C MET A 128 -12.81 10.51 7.98
N ARG A 129 -13.69 11.38 7.49
CA ARG A 129 -14.46 12.32 8.32
C ARG A 129 -15.53 11.58 9.14
N GLU A 130 -15.70 11.99 10.41
CA GLU A 130 -16.84 11.56 11.23
C GLU A 130 -18.15 12.17 10.73
N ASP A 131 -18.13 13.49 10.52
CA ASP A 131 -19.26 14.26 10.03
C ASP A 131 -19.28 14.30 8.49
N VAL A 132 -20.44 13.97 7.91
CA VAL A 132 -20.66 13.96 6.44
C VAL A 132 -20.41 15.33 5.79
N ASP A 133 -20.56 16.41 6.56
CA ASP A 133 -20.34 17.80 6.13
C ASP A 133 -19.10 18.43 6.81
N GLY A 134 -18.23 17.62 7.43
CA GLY A 134 -17.02 18.12 8.09
C GLY A 134 -15.98 18.60 7.07
N GLU A 135 -15.09 19.50 7.48
CA GLU A 135 -13.95 19.95 6.66
C GLU A 135 -12.61 19.39 7.15
N GLY A 136 -12.61 18.60 8.24
CA GLY A 136 -11.41 18.07 8.88
C GLY A 136 -10.54 17.23 7.95
N ILE A 137 -9.22 17.28 8.20
CA ILE A 137 -8.18 16.56 7.47
C ILE A 137 -7.53 15.58 8.43
N TYR A 138 -7.70 14.29 8.17
CA TYR A 138 -7.34 13.22 9.09
C TYR A 138 -6.18 12.35 8.58
N GLY A 139 -5.83 12.53 7.31
CA GLY A 139 -4.93 11.66 6.58
C GLY A 139 -4.95 11.92 5.08
N TYR A 140 -4.22 11.09 4.34
CA TYR A 140 -4.16 11.13 2.87
C TYR A 140 -3.97 9.72 2.28
N PRO A 141 -4.43 9.47 1.04
CA PRO A 141 -4.08 8.26 0.32
C PRO A 141 -2.57 8.27 0.00
N THR A 142 -1.84 7.33 0.60
CA THR A 142 -0.45 7.04 0.20
C THR A 142 -0.39 6.50 -1.22
N GLN A 143 -1.40 5.72 -1.61
CA GLN A 143 -1.50 5.12 -2.93
C GLN A 143 -2.93 4.74 -3.28
N PHE A 144 -3.17 4.56 -4.57
CA PHE A 144 -4.28 3.81 -5.11
C PHE A 144 -3.83 2.45 -5.65
N THR A 145 -4.78 1.53 -5.67
CA THR A 145 -4.62 0.22 -6.30
C THR A 145 -5.84 -0.09 -7.15
N ILE A 146 -5.68 -0.93 -8.16
CA ILE A 146 -6.79 -1.42 -8.98
C ILE A 146 -6.60 -2.90 -9.24
N THR A 147 -7.68 -3.70 -9.16
CA THR A 147 -7.62 -5.09 -9.61
C THR A 147 -7.57 -5.16 -11.12
N GLY A 148 -6.75 -6.06 -11.63
CA GLY A 148 -6.53 -6.22 -13.05
C GLY A 148 -5.71 -7.46 -13.37
N PRO A 149 -5.82 -7.94 -14.61
CA PRO A 149 -5.11 -9.13 -15.06
C PRO A 149 -3.70 -8.84 -15.59
N TYR A 150 -2.86 -9.85 -15.45
CA TYR A 150 -1.55 -9.96 -16.06
C TYR A 150 -1.55 -11.18 -16.99
N ILE A 151 -0.81 -11.10 -18.09
CA ILE A 151 -0.51 -12.25 -18.95
C ILE A 151 0.98 -12.50 -19.01
N ASN A 152 1.36 -13.76 -19.20
CA ASN A 152 2.68 -14.13 -19.66
C ASN A 152 2.68 -14.11 -21.20
N ARG A 153 3.18 -13.01 -21.79
CA ARG A 153 3.17 -12.79 -23.25
C ARG A 153 4.11 -13.77 -23.96
N THR A 154 5.23 -14.13 -23.35
CA THR A 154 6.14 -15.16 -23.89
C THR A 154 5.42 -16.49 -24.09
N LEU A 155 4.54 -16.91 -23.19
CA LEU A 155 3.76 -18.15 -23.38
C LEU A 155 2.80 -18.07 -24.57
N PHE A 156 2.15 -16.93 -24.82
CA PHE A 156 1.33 -16.74 -26.02
C PHE A 156 2.17 -16.87 -27.30
N GLU A 157 3.35 -16.25 -27.32
CA GLU A 157 4.29 -16.31 -28.44
C GLU A 157 4.80 -17.74 -28.71
N ASP A 158 5.17 -18.46 -27.65
CA ASP A 158 5.64 -19.86 -27.72
C ASP A 158 4.54 -20.81 -28.20
N ALA A 159 3.30 -20.57 -27.80
CA ALA A 159 2.13 -21.33 -28.26
C ALA A 159 1.73 -21.00 -29.70
N GLY A 160 2.14 -19.84 -30.22
CA GLY A 160 1.65 -19.30 -31.50
C GLY A 160 0.17 -18.90 -31.45
N VAL A 161 -0.34 -18.59 -30.27
CA VAL A 161 -1.72 -18.14 -30.02
C VAL A 161 -1.72 -16.62 -29.97
N ALA A 162 -2.66 -15.98 -30.67
CA ALA A 162 -2.78 -14.53 -30.61
C ALA A 162 -3.25 -14.08 -29.22
N VAL A 163 -2.68 -12.99 -28.69
CA VAL A 163 -3.20 -12.36 -27.47
C VAL A 163 -4.55 -11.73 -27.83
N PRO A 164 -5.66 -12.06 -27.15
CA PRO A 164 -6.99 -11.59 -27.54
C PRO A 164 -7.13 -10.08 -27.76
N ILE A 165 -6.47 -9.27 -26.94
CA ILE A 165 -6.50 -7.80 -27.04
C ILE A 165 -5.78 -7.23 -28.27
N ASP A 166 -4.91 -8.02 -28.91
CA ASP A 166 -4.25 -7.61 -30.16
C ASP A 166 -5.22 -7.71 -31.35
N GLU A 167 -6.34 -8.44 -31.21
CA GLU A 167 -7.34 -8.66 -32.25
C GLU A 167 -8.67 -7.93 -32.01
N GLN A 168 -9.03 -7.65 -30.74
CA GLN A 168 -10.28 -6.98 -30.39
C GLN A 168 -10.20 -6.12 -29.12
N ASP A 169 -10.92 -5.00 -29.12
CA ASP A 169 -10.94 -4.04 -28.01
C ASP A 169 -11.69 -4.55 -26.76
N VAL A 170 -12.60 -5.53 -26.94
CA VAL A 170 -13.48 -6.06 -25.90
C VAL A 170 -13.31 -7.57 -25.88
N VAL A 171 -12.70 -8.08 -24.81
CA VAL A 171 -12.46 -9.52 -24.62
C VAL A 171 -13.22 -9.96 -23.37
N THR A 172 -14.05 -10.99 -23.51
CA THR A 172 -14.85 -11.57 -22.43
C THR A 172 -14.04 -12.48 -21.53
N TRP A 173 -14.58 -12.82 -20.35
CA TRP A 173 -13.99 -13.84 -19.48
C TRP A 173 -13.79 -15.17 -20.20
N ASP A 174 -14.79 -15.63 -20.95
CA ASP A 174 -14.72 -16.91 -21.67
C ASP A 174 -13.63 -16.90 -22.75
N GLU A 175 -13.47 -15.80 -23.49
CA GLU A 175 -12.43 -15.65 -24.51
C GLU A 175 -11.03 -15.63 -23.89
N TRP A 176 -10.84 -14.92 -22.78
CA TRP A 176 -9.57 -14.91 -22.06
C TRP A 176 -9.20 -16.29 -21.52
N VAL A 177 -10.14 -16.97 -20.86
CA VAL A 177 -9.91 -18.29 -20.27
C VAL A 177 -9.66 -19.34 -21.36
N ALA A 178 -10.40 -19.29 -22.47
CA ALA A 178 -10.21 -20.19 -23.59
C ALA A 178 -8.82 -20.02 -24.24
N ALA A 179 -8.41 -18.77 -24.50
CA ALA A 179 -7.09 -18.48 -25.06
C ALA A 179 -5.97 -18.91 -24.09
N ALA A 180 -6.12 -18.61 -22.80
CA ALA A 180 -5.15 -19.02 -21.79
C ALA A 180 -5.05 -20.55 -21.64
N ALA A 181 -6.17 -21.28 -21.78
CA ALA A 181 -6.20 -22.74 -21.75
C ALA A 181 -5.51 -23.35 -22.98
N GLU A 182 -5.73 -22.78 -24.18
CA GLU A 182 -5.02 -23.20 -25.40
C GLU A 182 -3.50 -22.99 -25.27
N VAL A 183 -3.09 -21.85 -24.72
CA VAL A 183 -1.67 -21.55 -24.42
C VAL A 183 -1.09 -22.54 -23.41
N ALA A 184 -1.82 -22.82 -22.31
CA ALA A 184 -1.36 -23.75 -21.29
C ALA A 184 -1.18 -25.18 -21.85
N GLU A 185 -2.13 -25.65 -22.66
CA GLU A 185 -2.04 -26.95 -23.34
C GLU A 185 -0.84 -27.00 -24.32
N ALA A 186 -0.66 -25.95 -25.13
CA ALA A 186 0.39 -25.89 -26.14
C ALA A 186 1.81 -25.82 -25.56
N THR A 187 1.97 -25.10 -24.44
CA THR A 187 3.28 -24.88 -23.78
C THR A 187 3.58 -25.92 -22.69
N GLY A 188 2.54 -26.60 -22.19
CA GLY A 188 2.66 -27.58 -21.12
C GLY A 188 2.80 -26.97 -19.72
N VAL A 189 2.55 -25.67 -19.56
CA VAL A 189 2.45 -25.06 -18.22
C VAL A 189 1.18 -25.57 -17.51
N PRO A 190 1.20 -25.71 -16.18
CA PRO A 190 0.12 -26.39 -15.48
C PRO A 190 -1.17 -25.59 -15.38
N TYR A 191 -1.12 -24.25 -15.45
CA TYR A 191 -2.28 -23.41 -15.13
C TYR A 191 -2.55 -22.37 -16.21
N ALA A 192 -3.82 -22.27 -16.62
CA ALA A 192 -4.29 -21.28 -17.59
C ALA A 192 -4.65 -19.97 -16.90
N VAL A 193 -5.42 -20.06 -15.82
CA VAL A 193 -6.02 -18.90 -15.16
C VAL A 193 -5.93 -19.04 -13.65
N ALA A 194 -5.76 -17.93 -12.94
CA ALA A 194 -5.94 -17.91 -11.49
C ALA A 194 -6.47 -16.57 -11.00
N ILE A 195 -7.18 -16.64 -9.88
CA ILE A 195 -7.59 -15.50 -9.06
C ILE A 195 -7.47 -15.92 -7.59
N ASP A 196 -6.77 -15.14 -6.76
CA ASP A 196 -6.65 -15.47 -5.33
C ASP A 196 -8.00 -15.39 -4.63
N ARG A 197 -8.16 -16.16 -3.55
CA ARG A 197 -9.31 -16.11 -2.66
C ARG A 197 -9.37 -14.78 -1.91
N SER A 198 -9.91 -13.75 -2.56
CA SER A 198 -9.97 -12.37 -2.07
C SER A 198 -11.27 -11.71 -2.52
N GLY A 199 -12.00 -11.10 -1.58
CA GLY A 199 -13.20 -10.33 -1.91
C GLY A 199 -12.90 -9.16 -2.86
N HIS A 200 -11.78 -8.48 -2.66
CA HIS A 200 -11.33 -7.35 -3.49
C HIS A 200 -11.08 -7.80 -4.94
N ARG A 201 -10.37 -8.91 -5.16
CA ARG A 201 -10.15 -9.48 -6.50
C ARG A 201 -11.44 -10.03 -7.12
N PHE A 202 -12.35 -10.58 -6.31
CA PHE A 202 -13.64 -11.13 -6.78
C PHE A 202 -14.63 -10.06 -7.25
N TRP A 203 -14.61 -8.87 -6.65
CA TRP A 203 -15.62 -7.83 -6.90
C TRP A 203 -15.60 -7.25 -8.32
N GLY A 204 -14.43 -7.06 -8.94
CA GLY A 204 -14.35 -6.61 -10.33
C GLY A 204 -15.04 -7.58 -11.31
N PRO A 205 -14.62 -8.87 -11.34
CA PRO A 205 -15.27 -9.93 -12.12
C PRO A 205 -16.78 -10.01 -11.88
N SER A 206 -17.23 -9.96 -10.63
CA SER A 206 -18.66 -10.08 -10.33
C SER A 206 -19.49 -8.89 -10.79
N LEU A 207 -18.99 -7.66 -10.64
CA LEU A 207 -19.65 -6.48 -11.16
C LEU A 207 -19.74 -6.52 -12.69
N SER A 208 -18.69 -7.03 -13.36
CA SER A 208 -18.71 -7.26 -14.82
C SER A 208 -19.82 -8.23 -15.24
N LEU A 209 -20.13 -9.21 -14.38
CA LEU A 209 -21.21 -10.20 -14.54
C LEU A 209 -22.55 -9.74 -13.93
N CYS A 210 -22.74 -8.44 -13.68
CA CYS A 210 -23.97 -7.84 -13.16
C CYS A 210 -24.31 -8.17 -11.69
N ALA A 211 -23.31 -8.51 -10.87
CA ALA A 211 -23.54 -8.66 -9.44
C ALA A 211 -23.99 -7.33 -8.79
N THR A 212 -24.86 -7.45 -7.79
CA THR A 212 -25.15 -6.37 -6.84
C THR A 212 -24.72 -6.79 -5.45
N TYR A 213 -24.20 -5.83 -4.68
CA TYR A 213 -23.77 -6.01 -3.29
C TYR A 213 -24.69 -5.33 -2.28
N VAL A 214 -25.54 -4.44 -2.76
CA VAL A 214 -26.52 -3.71 -1.95
C VAL A 214 -27.87 -3.85 -2.66
N ASN A 215 -28.86 -4.36 -1.93
CA ASN A 215 -30.24 -4.44 -2.39
C ASN A 215 -30.85 -3.04 -2.50
N PRO A 216 -31.96 -2.86 -3.24
CA PRO A 216 -32.66 -1.58 -3.33
C PRO A 216 -33.13 -1.00 -1.97
N ASP A 217 -33.25 -1.83 -0.94
CA ASP A 217 -33.59 -1.42 0.43
C ASP A 217 -32.38 -1.05 1.30
N GLY A 218 -31.16 -1.05 0.73
CA GLY A 218 -29.92 -0.71 1.41
C GLY A 218 -29.26 -1.86 2.16
N THR A 219 -29.84 -3.07 2.15
CA THR A 219 -29.22 -4.24 2.81
C THR A 219 -28.12 -4.86 1.97
N PHE A 220 -27.08 -5.39 2.61
CA PHE A 220 -26.00 -6.10 1.92
C PHE A 220 -26.47 -7.46 1.37
N THR A 221 -25.96 -7.87 0.21
CA THR A 221 -26.27 -9.17 -0.42
C THR A 221 -25.06 -9.74 -1.14
N VAL A 222 -25.00 -11.08 -1.19
CA VAL A 222 -24.04 -11.86 -1.99
C VAL A 222 -24.77 -12.93 -2.83
N ASP A 223 -26.07 -12.74 -3.04
CA ASP A 223 -26.95 -13.73 -3.68
C ASP A 223 -27.47 -13.30 -5.06
N SER A 224 -26.89 -12.25 -5.64
CA SER A 224 -27.23 -11.81 -6.98
C SER A 224 -26.79 -12.83 -8.04
N GLU A 225 -27.46 -12.85 -9.19
CA GLU A 225 -27.14 -13.74 -10.31
C GLU A 225 -25.67 -13.61 -10.72
N GLY A 226 -25.19 -12.39 -10.95
CA GLY A 226 -23.78 -12.15 -11.29
C GLY A 226 -22.78 -12.61 -10.23
N PHE A 227 -23.13 -12.56 -8.94
CA PHE A 227 -22.27 -13.11 -7.90
C PHE A 227 -22.16 -14.63 -8.02
N ARG A 228 -23.30 -15.31 -8.23
CA ARG A 228 -23.38 -16.76 -8.41
C ARG A 228 -22.64 -17.19 -9.68
N ASP A 229 -22.85 -16.49 -10.79
CA ASP A 229 -22.18 -16.78 -12.06
C ASP A 229 -20.65 -16.67 -11.93
N THR A 230 -20.17 -15.64 -11.23
CA THR A 230 -18.73 -15.49 -10.96
C THR A 230 -18.19 -16.64 -10.10
N ALA A 231 -18.94 -17.02 -9.06
CA ALA A 231 -18.54 -18.12 -8.19
C ALA A 231 -18.53 -19.46 -8.94
N GLU A 232 -19.53 -19.71 -9.79
CA GLU A 232 -19.61 -20.91 -10.64
C GLU A 232 -18.48 -20.94 -11.67
N MET A 233 -18.14 -19.81 -12.28
CA MET A 233 -17.00 -19.68 -13.19
C MET A 233 -15.67 -20.06 -12.50
N ILE A 234 -15.38 -19.48 -11.33
CA ILE A 234 -14.14 -19.78 -10.58
C ILE A 234 -14.11 -21.23 -10.10
N VAL A 235 -15.25 -21.77 -9.62
CA VAL A 235 -15.37 -23.19 -9.26
C VAL A 235 -15.13 -24.09 -10.47
N GLY A 236 -15.60 -23.69 -11.65
CA GLY A 236 -15.35 -24.35 -12.93
C GLY A 236 -13.85 -24.47 -13.20
N TRP A 237 -13.10 -23.37 -13.09
CA TRP A 237 -11.65 -23.38 -13.34
C TRP A 237 -10.88 -24.35 -12.43
N HIS A 238 -11.30 -24.48 -11.17
CA HIS A 238 -10.72 -25.47 -10.26
C HIS A 238 -11.14 -26.91 -10.59
N THR A 239 -12.38 -27.11 -11.04
CA THR A 239 -12.90 -28.43 -11.42
C THR A 239 -12.25 -28.95 -12.69
N ASP A 240 -11.96 -28.03 -13.63
CA ASP A 240 -11.27 -28.30 -14.89
C ASP A 240 -9.73 -28.37 -14.72
N GLU A 241 -9.23 -28.21 -13.48
CA GLU A 241 -7.82 -28.25 -13.11
C GLU A 241 -6.93 -27.19 -13.80
N ILE A 242 -7.53 -26.14 -14.38
CA ILE A 242 -6.81 -25.03 -15.03
C ILE A 242 -6.39 -23.91 -14.05
N THR A 243 -6.84 -24.00 -12.78
CA THR A 243 -6.40 -23.19 -11.65
C THR A 243 -5.98 -24.10 -10.49
N PRO A 244 -4.84 -23.84 -9.79
CA PRO A 244 -4.43 -24.68 -8.68
C PRO A 244 -5.47 -24.67 -7.56
N LEU A 245 -5.95 -25.86 -7.17
CA LEU A 245 -6.97 -26.01 -6.12
C LEU A 245 -6.54 -25.37 -4.78
N ALA A 246 -5.25 -25.39 -4.46
CA ALA A 246 -4.70 -24.82 -3.22
C ALA A 246 -4.91 -23.30 -3.07
N VAL A 247 -5.20 -22.58 -4.17
CA VAL A 247 -5.50 -21.13 -4.13
C VAL A 247 -6.84 -20.85 -3.42
N TRP A 248 -7.80 -21.78 -3.49
CA TRP A 248 -9.14 -21.61 -2.88
C TRP A 248 -9.52 -22.70 -1.88
N ALA A 249 -8.92 -23.89 -1.96
CA ALA A 249 -9.12 -25.00 -1.03
C ALA A 249 -7.80 -25.33 -0.33
N GLY A 250 -7.40 -24.42 0.54
CA GLY A 250 -6.28 -24.57 1.47
C GLY A 250 -6.60 -25.43 2.69
N SER A 251 -5.57 -25.71 3.51
CA SER A 251 -5.74 -26.35 4.82
C SER A 251 -5.80 -25.28 5.91
N GLY A 252 -6.94 -25.16 6.60
CA GLY A 252 -7.16 -24.06 7.55
C GLY A 252 -7.25 -22.72 6.83
N ASP A 253 -6.50 -21.72 7.31
CA ASP A 253 -6.43 -20.37 6.71
C ASP A 253 -5.25 -20.20 5.73
N GLN A 254 -4.52 -21.27 5.40
CA GLN A 254 -3.37 -21.21 4.49
C GLN A 254 -3.78 -21.57 3.06
N TYR A 255 -3.84 -20.54 2.21
CA TYR A 255 -4.08 -20.65 0.77
C TYR A 255 -2.76 -20.40 0.02
N ALA A 256 -2.57 -21.09 -1.11
CA ALA A 256 -1.45 -20.80 -2.00
C ALA A 256 -1.64 -19.44 -2.66
N ALA A 257 -0.56 -18.68 -2.80
CA ALA A 257 -0.58 -17.37 -3.43
C ALA A 257 -0.40 -17.53 -4.95
N ALA A 258 -1.38 -17.07 -5.74
CA ALA A 258 -1.39 -17.29 -7.17
C ALA A 258 -0.25 -16.53 -7.90
N ASN A 259 0.26 -15.46 -7.30
CA ASN A 259 1.41 -14.71 -7.81
C ASN A 259 2.70 -15.55 -7.89
N GLU A 260 2.90 -16.52 -6.99
CA GLU A 260 4.07 -17.40 -7.03
C GLU A 260 4.08 -18.25 -8.31
N PHE A 261 2.93 -18.78 -8.73
CA PHE A 261 2.82 -19.52 -9.99
C PHE A 261 3.07 -18.62 -11.21
N PHE A 262 2.60 -17.37 -11.17
CA PHE A 262 2.88 -16.41 -12.23
C PHE A 262 4.37 -16.10 -12.34
N ILE A 263 5.02 -15.76 -11.21
CA ILE A 263 6.47 -15.47 -11.16
C ILE A 263 7.31 -16.64 -11.67
N ASN A 264 6.90 -17.87 -11.39
CA ASN A 264 7.60 -19.07 -11.85
C ASN A 264 7.31 -19.44 -13.32
N GLY A 265 6.52 -18.65 -14.05
CA GLY A 265 6.14 -18.92 -15.44
C GLY A 265 5.17 -20.09 -15.60
N GLU A 266 4.46 -20.48 -14.53
CA GLU A 266 3.57 -21.65 -14.50
C GLU A 266 2.09 -21.29 -14.75
N LEU A 267 1.78 -20.00 -14.93
CA LEU A 267 0.43 -19.46 -15.06
C LEU A 267 0.34 -18.48 -16.24
N VAL A 268 -0.61 -18.69 -17.15
CA VAL A 268 -0.78 -17.87 -18.36
C VAL A 268 -1.47 -16.53 -18.10
N PHE A 269 -2.62 -16.54 -17.42
CA PHE A 269 -3.45 -15.36 -17.15
C PHE A 269 -3.72 -15.25 -15.65
N TYR A 270 -3.29 -14.16 -15.02
CA TYR A 270 -3.41 -13.97 -13.58
C TYR A 270 -4.23 -12.74 -13.23
N MET A 271 -5.43 -12.92 -12.65
CA MET A 271 -6.26 -11.83 -12.12
C MET A 271 -5.82 -11.46 -10.70
N SER A 272 -5.16 -10.31 -10.55
CA SER A 272 -4.72 -9.80 -9.25
C SER A 272 -5.00 -8.30 -9.11
N GLY A 273 -3.97 -7.47 -9.19
CA GLY A 273 -4.04 -6.02 -9.04
C GLY A 273 -2.68 -5.36 -9.05
N SER A 274 -2.67 -4.04 -9.14
CA SER A 274 -1.49 -3.21 -9.43
C SER A 274 -0.34 -3.35 -8.44
N TRP A 275 -0.60 -3.79 -7.21
CA TRP A 275 0.44 -4.06 -6.19
C TRP A 275 1.46 -5.13 -6.60
N GLN A 276 1.14 -5.96 -7.59
CA GLN A 276 2.08 -6.97 -8.09
C GLN A 276 3.18 -6.38 -8.99
N VAL A 277 3.00 -5.17 -9.56
CA VAL A 277 3.90 -4.62 -10.58
C VAL A 277 5.35 -4.57 -10.11
N GLY A 278 5.61 -4.03 -8.91
CA GLY A 278 6.97 -3.97 -8.35
C GLY A 278 7.57 -5.36 -8.13
N GLN A 279 6.79 -6.27 -7.52
CA GLN A 279 7.22 -7.64 -7.28
C GLN A 279 7.54 -8.38 -8.58
N PHE A 280 6.72 -8.21 -9.62
CA PHE A 280 6.91 -8.85 -10.92
C PHE A 280 8.11 -8.27 -11.66
N ALA A 281 8.28 -6.95 -11.66
CA ALA A 281 9.46 -6.31 -12.24
C ALA A 281 10.77 -6.82 -11.60
N GLU A 282 10.78 -7.01 -10.28
CA GLU A 282 11.97 -7.50 -9.56
C GLU A 282 12.19 -9.00 -9.74
N GLN A 283 11.16 -9.82 -9.50
CA GLN A 283 11.33 -11.27 -9.36
C GLN A 283 11.27 -12.02 -10.69
N ILE A 284 10.56 -11.51 -11.70
CA ILE A 284 10.59 -12.07 -13.06
C ILE A 284 11.79 -11.51 -13.82
N GLY A 285 12.07 -10.21 -13.67
CA GLY A 285 13.18 -9.56 -14.38
C GLY A 285 13.10 -9.80 -15.89
N ASP A 286 14.16 -10.39 -16.45
CA ASP A 286 14.27 -10.70 -17.88
C ASP A 286 13.90 -12.17 -18.22
N ASP A 287 13.34 -12.94 -17.29
CA ASP A 287 13.08 -14.38 -17.49
C ASP A 287 11.96 -14.63 -18.51
N PHE A 288 10.92 -13.79 -18.55
CA PHE A 288 9.89 -13.76 -19.59
C PHE A 288 9.19 -12.40 -19.66
N ASP A 289 8.57 -12.12 -20.80
CA ASP A 289 7.78 -10.91 -21.02
C ASP A 289 6.36 -11.09 -20.43
N TRP A 290 5.98 -10.16 -19.54
CA TRP A 290 4.63 -10.08 -18.98
C TRP A 290 3.98 -8.74 -19.31
N GLU A 291 2.65 -8.73 -19.35
CA GLU A 291 1.88 -7.54 -19.72
C GLU A 291 0.67 -7.39 -18.80
N VAL A 292 0.39 -6.15 -18.37
CA VAL A 292 -0.90 -5.78 -17.77
C VAL A 292 -1.90 -5.57 -18.88
N VAL A 293 -3.03 -6.28 -18.85
CA VAL A 293 -4.06 -6.18 -19.90
C VAL A 293 -5.37 -5.61 -19.33
N PRO A 294 -6.25 -5.05 -20.17
CA PRO A 294 -7.57 -4.61 -19.72
C PRO A 294 -8.37 -5.72 -19.03
N ASN A 295 -9.19 -5.35 -18.06
CA ASN A 295 -10.08 -6.29 -17.39
C ASN A 295 -11.00 -7.01 -18.40
N PRO A 296 -11.28 -8.31 -18.22
CA PRO A 296 -12.25 -9.00 -19.05
C PRO A 296 -13.64 -8.37 -18.94
N SER A 297 -14.40 -8.45 -20.03
CA SER A 297 -15.73 -7.87 -20.14
C SER A 297 -16.81 -8.90 -19.80
N GLY A 298 -17.81 -8.47 -19.04
CA GLY A 298 -19.07 -9.16 -18.88
C GLY A 298 -20.25 -8.33 -19.39
N PRO A 299 -21.49 -8.82 -19.27
CA PRO A 299 -22.69 -8.13 -19.76
C PRO A 299 -22.93 -6.75 -19.10
N CYS A 300 -22.35 -6.49 -17.92
CA CYS A 300 -22.44 -5.20 -17.23
C CYS A 300 -21.17 -4.33 -17.35
N GLY A 301 -20.23 -4.70 -18.22
CA GLY A 301 -19.05 -3.91 -18.56
C GLY A 301 -17.74 -4.63 -18.25
N SER A 302 -16.64 -3.89 -18.30
CA SER A 302 -15.31 -4.33 -17.88
C SER A 302 -14.89 -3.45 -16.71
N THR A 303 -14.55 -4.07 -15.58
CA THR A 303 -14.16 -3.33 -14.38
C THR A 303 -13.20 -4.12 -13.50
N GLY A 304 -12.21 -3.41 -12.96
CA GLY A 304 -11.51 -3.80 -11.75
C GLY A 304 -12.26 -3.30 -10.52
N PHE A 305 -11.70 -3.52 -9.34
CA PHE A 305 -12.17 -2.94 -8.10
C PHE A 305 -11.09 -2.01 -7.53
N PRO A 306 -11.39 -0.72 -7.29
CA PRO A 306 -10.41 0.20 -6.76
C PRO A 306 -10.08 -0.14 -5.30
N GLY A 307 -8.88 0.19 -4.90
CA GLY A 307 -8.43 0.13 -3.53
C GLY A 307 -7.37 1.20 -3.32
N GLY A 308 -6.60 1.05 -2.26
CA GLY A 308 -5.54 1.97 -1.91
C GLY A 308 -5.20 1.81 -0.44
N ALA A 309 -4.21 2.58 -0.02
CA ALA A 309 -3.81 2.63 1.38
C ALA A 309 -3.75 4.09 1.81
N VAL A 310 -4.29 4.35 2.99
CA VAL A 310 -4.43 5.70 3.54
C VAL A 310 -3.60 5.79 4.80
N MET A 311 -2.75 6.82 4.87
CA MET A 311 -2.06 7.18 6.10
C MET A 311 -2.99 8.05 6.93
N MET A 312 -3.20 7.67 8.19
CA MET A 312 -4.06 8.35 9.15
C MET A 312 -3.24 8.84 10.33
N ALA A 313 -3.58 10.00 10.87
CA ALA A 313 -3.15 10.41 12.20
C ALA A 313 -4.19 9.99 13.25
N LEU A 314 -3.73 9.60 14.44
CA LEU A 314 -4.60 9.13 15.53
C LEU A 314 -4.69 10.17 16.64
N GLU A 315 -5.91 10.44 17.14
CA GLU A 315 -6.18 11.49 18.14
C GLU A 315 -5.57 11.21 19.53
N THR A 316 -5.02 10.02 19.71
CA THR A 316 -4.38 9.55 20.94
C THR A 316 -2.93 9.98 21.08
N THR A 317 -2.34 10.58 20.04
CA THR A 317 -0.99 11.14 20.10
C THR A 317 -0.89 12.26 21.13
N ASP A 318 0.19 12.29 21.90
CA ASP A 318 0.56 13.42 22.76
C ASP A 318 1.30 14.54 21.97
N HIS A 319 1.58 14.32 20.69
CA HIS A 319 2.44 15.14 19.83
C HIS A 319 1.77 15.52 18.49
N PRO A 320 0.59 16.17 18.51
CA PRO A 320 -0.18 16.44 17.29
C PRO A 320 0.50 17.42 16.32
N GLU A 321 1.36 18.33 16.82
CA GLU A 321 2.12 19.25 15.98
C GLU A 321 3.20 18.49 15.19
N GLU A 322 3.95 17.60 15.84
CA GLU A 322 4.99 16.79 15.23
C GLU A 322 4.41 15.75 14.27
N VAL A 323 3.25 15.15 14.60
CA VAL A 323 2.50 14.29 13.67
C VAL A 323 2.13 15.05 12.40
N ALA A 324 1.58 16.26 12.53
CA ALA A 324 1.23 17.09 11.37
C ALA A 324 2.47 17.45 10.52
N MET A 325 3.63 17.69 11.14
CA MET A 325 4.88 17.93 10.42
C MET A 325 5.32 16.72 9.58
N VAL A 326 5.28 15.50 10.12
CA VAL A 326 5.58 14.28 9.38
C VAL A 326 4.59 14.08 8.23
N MET A 327 3.30 14.31 8.51
CA MET A 327 2.22 14.15 7.54
C MET A 327 2.33 15.15 6.39
N ASP A 328 2.62 16.43 6.66
CA ASP A 328 2.88 17.46 5.63
C ASP A 328 4.09 17.09 4.76
N TYR A 329 5.16 16.59 5.36
CA TYR A 329 6.35 16.14 4.62
C TYR A 329 6.01 14.97 3.69
N LEU A 330 5.43 13.89 4.21
CA LEU A 330 5.14 12.68 3.44
C LEU A 330 4.03 12.88 2.39
N ALA A 331 3.10 13.80 2.62
CA ALA A 331 2.02 14.15 1.69
C ALA A 331 2.44 15.15 0.61
N SER A 332 3.61 15.77 0.74
CA SER A 332 4.11 16.71 -0.26
C SER A 332 4.31 16.02 -1.62
N GLN A 333 4.07 16.78 -2.71
CA GLN A 333 4.11 16.24 -4.06
C GLN A 333 5.48 15.63 -4.39
N GLU A 334 6.57 16.24 -3.91
CA GLU A 334 7.93 15.75 -4.13
C GLU A 334 8.15 14.40 -3.43
N VAL A 335 7.87 14.32 -2.12
CA VAL A 335 8.12 13.11 -1.33
C VAL A 335 7.19 11.97 -1.73
N LEU A 336 5.91 12.25 -1.98
CA LEU A 336 4.97 11.25 -2.45
C LEU A 336 5.25 10.81 -3.89
N GLY A 337 5.85 11.70 -4.69
CA GLY A 337 6.37 11.39 -6.02
C GLY A 337 7.53 10.41 -5.94
N GLU A 338 8.51 10.67 -5.07
CA GLU A 338 9.63 9.77 -4.80
C GLU A 338 9.16 8.41 -4.27
N PHE A 339 8.19 8.40 -3.34
CA PHE A 339 7.57 7.18 -2.84
C PHE A 339 6.93 6.37 -3.97
N SER A 340 6.15 7.01 -4.84
CA SER A 340 5.47 6.34 -5.95
C SER A 340 6.45 5.83 -7.00
N ALA A 341 7.52 6.58 -7.30
CA ALA A 341 8.55 6.19 -8.27
C ALA A 341 9.32 4.94 -7.82
N GLN A 342 9.63 4.83 -6.53
CA GLN A 342 10.40 3.70 -6.00
C GLN A 342 9.55 2.46 -5.73
N THR A 343 8.25 2.64 -5.49
CA THR A 343 7.34 1.52 -5.16
C THR A 343 6.50 1.05 -6.35
N LEU A 344 6.41 1.87 -7.41
CA LEU A 344 5.58 1.64 -8.60
C LEU A 344 4.07 1.58 -8.31
N PHE A 345 3.63 2.09 -7.16
CA PHE A 345 2.21 2.27 -6.87
C PHE A 345 1.62 3.50 -7.58
N ILE A 346 0.30 3.46 -7.79
CA ILE A 346 -0.42 4.60 -8.36
C ILE A 346 -0.51 5.69 -7.27
N PRO A 347 -0.05 6.92 -7.52
CA PRO A 347 -0.03 7.96 -6.51
C PRO A 347 -1.44 8.36 -6.07
N GLY A 348 -1.61 8.60 -4.77
CA GLY A 348 -2.86 9.13 -4.20
C GLY A 348 -3.09 10.63 -4.47
N HIS A 349 -2.09 11.32 -5.00
CA HIS A 349 -2.05 12.77 -5.19
C HIS A 349 -2.49 13.16 -6.61
N ILE A 350 -3.46 14.07 -6.71
CA ILE A 350 -4.07 14.53 -7.97
C ILE A 350 -3.01 15.14 -8.88
N GLY A 351 -2.16 16.03 -8.36
CA GLY A 351 -1.07 16.63 -9.14
C GLY A 351 -0.07 15.63 -9.73
N LEU A 352 0.23 14.53 -9.03
CA LEU A 352 1.10 13.46 -9.55
C LEU A 352 0.37 12.61 -10.59
N ALA A 353 -0.92 12.33 -10.37
CA ALA A 353 -1.73 11.62 -11.36
C ALA A 353 -1.85 12.39 -12.69
N GLU A 354 -1.85 13.72 -12.65
CA GLU A 354 -1.86 14.58 -13.86
C GLU A 354 -0.49 14.75 -14.50
N ALA A 355 0.56 14.94 -13.69
CA ALA A 355 1.91 15.21 -14.17
C ALA A 355 2.68 13.95 -14.61
N GLY A 356 2.30 12.78 -14.07
CA GLY A 356 3.09 11.56 -14.12
C GLY A 356 4.11 11.50 -12.98
N VAL A 357 4.73 10.32 -12.86
CA VAL A 357 5.82 10.04 -11.92
C VAL A 357 6.99 9.55 -12.79
N ASP A 358 8.15 10.19 -12.64
CA ASP A 358 9.36 9.92 -13.43
C ASP A 358 10.19 8.75 -12.87
#